data_AF-A0A292S6Q5-F1
#
_entry.id   AF-A0A292S6Q5-F1
#
_cell.length_a   1.000
_cell.length_b   1.000
_cell.length_c   1.000
_cell.angle_alpha   90.00
_cell.angle_beta   90.00
_cell.angle_gamma   90.00
#
_symmetry.space_group_name_H-M   'P 1'
#
loop_
_entity.id
_entity.type
_entity.pdbx_description
1 polymer ?
#
loop_
_entity_poly.entity_id
_entity_poly.type
_entity_poly.pdbx_seq_one_letter_code
_entity_poly.pdbx_strand_id
1 'polypeptide(L)'
;MTGLTWNRIKHDVKVDKMNEQHKVLFNILDALYKAMENKDDRNALVKIINDLITYSKQHLTTEEALLEKYDYPELAEQKEQHKLFIAKIEEFKEDFRKNHFMLHFNMAIFLKTWISNHIEVLDKKYSQFLNDRGVF
;
A
#
# COMPACT_ATOMS: atom_id res chain seq x y z
N MET A 1 1.89 -9.68 -16.29
CA MET A 1 2.70 -9.54 -15.04
C MET A 1 3.29 -8.13 -14.96
N THR A 2 2.91 -7.34 -13.95
CA THR A 2 3.42 -5.96 -13.74
C THR A 2 4.87 -5.85 -13.26
N GLY A 3 5.58 -6.97 -13.06
CA GLY A 3 6.99 -6.99 -12.66
C GLY A 3 7.31 -6.48 -11.23
N LEU A 4 6.35 -5.86 -10.53
CA LEU A 4 6.55 -5.25 -9.20
C LEU A 4 6.01 -6.16 -8.09
N THR A 5 6.62 -7.30 -7.78
CA THR A 5 6.24 -8.06 -6.58
C THR A 5 6.96 -7.50 -5.35
N TRP A 6 6.47 -7.83 -4.14
CA TRP A 6 7.27 -7.59 -2.94
C TRP A 6 8.63 -8.26 -3.13
N ASN A 7 9.68 -7.52 -2.79
CA ASN A 7 11.07 -7.90 -3.04
C ASN A 7 11.86 -7.55 -1.78
N ARG A 8 12.50 -8.55 -1.19
CA ARG A 8 13.23 -8.39 0.07
C ARG A 8 14.34 -7.34 0.02
N ILE A 9 15.07 -7.23 -1.09
CA ILE A 9 16.15 -6.25 -1.23
C ILE A 9 15.57 -4.82 -1.18
N LYS A 10 14.44 -4.62 -1.86
CA LYS A 10 13.81 -3.31 -2.00
C LYS A 10 12.91 -2.92 -0.83
N HIS A 11 12.20 -3.87 -0.24
CA HIS A 11 11.04 -3.56 0.63
C HIS A 11 11.17 -4.06 2.06
N ASP A 12 12.30 -4.67 2.43
CA ASP A 12 12.54 -5.09 3.81
C ASP A 12 12.80 -3.87 4.70
N VAL A 13 11.94 -3.65 5.68
CA VAL A 13 12.02 -2.57 6.68
C VAL A 13 12.50 -3.05 8.05
N LYS A 14 13.00 -4.29 8.15
CA LYS A 14 13.53 -4.88 9.39
C LYS A 14 12.54 -4.87 10.57
N VAL A 15 11.24 -4.85 10.23
CA VAL A 15 10.12 -5.01 11.16
C VAL A 15 9.20 -6.07 10.56
N ASP A 16 9.24 -7.29 11.09
CA ASP A 16 8.61 -8.49 10.51
C ASP A 16 7.11 -8.29 10.32
N LYS A 17 6.44 -7.70 11.30
CA LYS A 17 5.01 -7.37 11.21
C LYS A 17 4.70 -6.41 10.05
N MET A 18 5.57 -5.42 9.79
CA MET A 18 5.37 -4.48 8.68
C MET A 18 5.65 -5.16 7.35
N ASN A 19 6.71 -5.97 7.27
CA ASN A 19 7.04 -6.79 6.10
C ASN A 19 5.89 -7.74 5.71
N GLU A 20 5.23 -8.37 6.69
CA GLU A 20 4.06 -9.21 6.46
C GLU A 20 2.89 -8.41 5.89
N GLN A 21 2.60 -7.23 6.44
CA GLN A 21 1.54 -6.36 5.94
C GLN A 21 1.84 -5.85 4.51
N HIS A 22 3.08 -5.46 4.22
CA HIS A 22 3.51 -5.07 2.87
C HIS A 22 3.25 -6.18 1.85
N LYS A 23 3.63 -7.43 2.16
CA LYS A 23 3.39 -8.58 1.26
C LYS A 23 1.92 -8.75 0.92
N VAL A 24 1.02 -8.57 1.89
CA VAL A 24 -0.43 -8.64 1.64
C VAL A 24 -0.89 -7.50 0.73
N LEU A 25 -0.42 -6.26 0.95
CA LEU A 25 -0.73 -5.14 0.04
C LEU A 25 -0.29 -5.40 -1.40
N PHE A 26 0.95 -5.88 -1.59
CA PHE A 26 1.44 -6.26 -2.91
C PHE A 26 0.59 -7.35 -3.56
N ASN A 27 0.11 -8.33 -2.78
CA ASN A 27 -0.75 -9.40 -3.28
C ASN A 27 -2.13 -8.89 -3.70
N ILE A 28 -2.74 -7.97 -2.94
CA ILE A 28 -4.02 -7.36 -3.30
C ILE A 28 -3.89 -6.55 -4.58
N LEU A 29 -2.82 -5.75 -4.71
CA LEU A 29 -2.55 -4.96 -5.92
C LEU A 29 -2.26 -5.84 -7.14
N ASP A 30 -1.58 -6.98 -6.95
CA ASP A 30 -1.36 -7.94 -8.02
C ASP A 30 -2.66 -8.63 -8.46
N ALA A 31 -3.53 -8.98 -7.50
CA ALA A 31 -4.86 -9.51 -7.78
C ALA A 31 -5.73 -8.51 -8.55
N LEU A 32 -5.69 -7.23 -8.16
CA LEU A 32 -6.38 -6.15 -8.87
C LEU A 32 -5.91 -6.08 -10.32
N TYR A 33 -4.60 -6.02 -10.55
CA TYR A 33 -4.06 -5.94 -11.91
C TYR A 33 -4.46 -7.15 -12.77
N LYS A 34 -4.34 -8.37 -12.21
CA LYS A 34 -4.73 -9.61 -12.92
C LYS A 34 -6.21 -9.63 -13.27
N ALA A 35 -7.08 -9.24 -12.34
CA ALA A 35 -8.51 -9.17 -12.60
C ALA A 35 -8.84 -8.19 -13.73
N MET A 36 -8.10 -7.07 -13.81
CA MET A 36 -8.25 -6.12 -14.91
C MET A 36 -7.72 -6.68 -16.24
N GLU A 37 -6.55 -7.33 -16.22
CA GLU A 37 -5.92 -7.99 -17.38
C GLU A 37 -6.83 -9.06 -17.99
N ASN A 38 -7.46 -9.86 -17.14
CA ASN A 38 -8.39 -10.93 -17.53
C ASN A 38 -9.78 -10.41 -17.94
N LYS A 39 -10.06 -9.12 -17.76
CA LYS A 39 -11.40 -8.52 -17.93
C LYS A 39 -12.45 -9.25 -17.08
N ASP A 40 -12.09 -9.55 -15.84
CA ASP A 40 -12.99 -10.16 -14.86
C ASP A 40 -14.24 -9.30 -14.64
N ASP A 41 -15.27 -9.91 -14.05
CA ASP A 41 -16.53 -9.22 -13.83
C ASP A 41 -16.36 -8.00 -12.90
N ARG A 42 -17.22 -7.01 -13.11
CA ARG A 42 -17.16 -5.73 -12.40
C ARG A 42 -17.27 -5.88 -10.88
N ASN A 43 -18.05 -6.84 -10.39
CA ASN A 43 -18.22 -7.07 -8.95
C ASN A 43 -16.95 -7.63 -8.32
N ALA A 44 -16.23 -8.52 -9.01
CA ALA A 44 -14.93 -9.00 -8.56
C ALA A 44 -13.93 -7.85 -8.40
N LEU A 45 -13.86 -6.95 -9.40
CA LEU A 45 -13.00 -5.76 -9.32
C LEU A 45 -13.38 -4.82 -8.18
N VAL A 46 -14.67 -4.51 -8.01
CA VAL A 46 -15.15 -3.69 -6.88
C VAL A 46 -14.80 -4.31 -5.54
N LYS A 47 -14.93 -5.65 -5.41
CA LYS A 47 -14.53 -6.35 -4.20
C LYS A 47 -13.04 -6.17 -3.91
N ILE A 48 -12.16 -6.38 -4.89
CA ILE A 48 -10.71 -6.21 -4.72
C ILE A 48 -10.35 -4.77 -4.34
N ILE A 49 -11.00 -3.77 -4.94
CA ILE A 49 -10.79 -2.35 -4.61
C ILE A 49 -11.19 -2.07 -3.15
N ASN A 50 -12.32 -2.62 -2.68
CA ASN A 50 -12.73 -2.48 -1.28
C ASN A 50 -11.77 -3.19 -0.32
N ASP A 51 -11.26 -4.37 -0.70
CA ASP A 51 -10.26 -5.10 0.07
C ASP A 51 -8.95 -4.28 0.17
N LEU A 52 -8.54 -3.63 -0.93
CA LEU A 52 -7.39 -2.72 -0.94
C LEU A 52 -7.57 -1.53 0.02
N ILE A 53 -8.71 -0.83 -0.05
CA ILE A 53 -9.00 0.31 0.85
C ILE A 53 -8.95 -0.14 2.31
N THR A 54 -9.63 -1.24 2.63
CA THR A 54 -9.72 -1.77 4.00
C THR A 54 -8.34 -2.11 4.53
N TYR A 55 -7.57 -2.87 3.76
CA TYR A 55 -6.27 -3.35 4.21
C TYR A 55 -5.22 -2.24 4.26
N SER A 56 -5.25 -1.28 3.32
CA SER A 56 -4.42 -0.08 3.40
C SER A 56 -4.71 0.70 4.68
N LYS A 57 -5.98 1.00 5.00
CA LYS A 57 -6.32 1.71 6.25
C LYS A 57 -5.81 0.96 7.49
N GLN A 58 -5.98 -0.35 7.52
CA GLN A 58 -5.49 -1.19 8.63
C GLN A 58 -3.96 -1.15 8.77
N HIS A 59 -3.24 -1.31 7.66
CA HIS A 59 -1.77 -1.26 7.66
C HIS A 59 -1.26 0.09 8.14
N LEU A 60 -1.72 1.18 7.53
CA LEU A 60 -1.26 2.53 7.84
C LEU A 60 -1.60 2.91 9.29
N THR A 61 -2.78 2.52 9.80
CA THR A 61 -3.14 2.72 11.21
C THR A 61 -2.22 1.93 12.15
N THR A 62 -1.85 0.69 11.76
CA THR A 62 -0.94 -0.14 12.55
C THR A 62 0.45 0.48 12.62
N GLU A 63 0.95 0.97 11.49
CA GLU A 63 2.24 1.62 11.37
C GLU A 63 2.27 2.94 12.16
N GLU A 64 1.28 3.81 11.96
CA GLU A 64 1.19 5.08 12.68
C GLU A 64 1.13 4.88 14.20
N ALA A 65 0.34 3.92 14.68
CA ALA A 65 0.28 3.61 16.11
C ALA A 65 1.62 3.06 16.64
N LEU A 66 2.35 2.30 15.82
CA LEU A 66 3.69 1.82 16.17
C LEU A 66 4.68 2.99 16.27
N LEU A 67 4.70 3.85 15.27
CA LEU A 67 5.60 5.00 15.21
C LEU A 67 5.29 6.03 16.31
N GLU A 68 4.00 6.26 16.59
CA GLU A 68 3.54 7.12 17.68
C GLU A 68 3.95 6.59 19.05
N LYS A 69 3.81 5.28 19.29
CA LYS A 69 4.22 4.63 20.55
C LYS A 69 5.70 4.86 20.89
N TYR A 70 6.56 5.01 19.89
CA TYR A 70 8.00 5.18 20.07
C TYR A 70 8.47 6.63 19.82
N ASP A 71 7.54 7.58 19.67
CA ASP A 71 7.82 9.00 19.41
C ASP A 71 8.71 9.20 18.16
N TYR A 72 8.39 8.52 17.06
CA TYR A 72 9.15 8.65 15.82
C TYR A 72 9.11 10.08 15.27
N PRO A 73 10.26 10.75 15.07
CA PRO A 73 10.29 12.18 14.72
C PRO A 73 9.63 12.56 13.39
N GLU A 74 9.66 11.68 12.39
CA GLU A 74 9.11 11.95 11.05
C GLU A 74 7.65 11.45 10.88
N LEU A 75 6.95 11.09 11.98
CA LEU A 75 5.58 10.57 11.92
C LEU A 75 4.58 11.49 11.20
N ALA A 76 4.77 12.81 11.31
CA ALA A 76 3.89 13.78 10.67
C ALA A 76 3.95 13.70 9.14
N GLU A 77 5.14 13.51 8.56
CA GLU A 77 5.32 13.31 7.11
C GLU A 77 4.65 12.00 6.66
N GLN A 78 4.82 10.95 7.45
CA GLN A 78 4.22 9.64 7.23
C GLN A 78 2.69 9.71 7.13
N LYS A 79 2.05 10.30 8.16
CA LYS A 79 0.59 10.49 8.23
C LYS A 79 0.03 11.27 7.03
N GLU A 80 0.75 12.28 6.54
CA GLU A 80 0.30 13.05 5.38
C GLU A 80 0.35 12.22 4.09
N GLN A 81 1.44 11.47 3.87
CA GLN A 81 1.53 10.56 2.72
C GLN A 81 0.45 9.47 2.76
N HIS A 82 0.18 8.91 3.94
CA HIS A 82 -0.88 7.92 4.15
C HIS A 82 -2.25 8.46 3.77
N LYS A 83 -2.58 9.67 4.22
CA LYS A 83 -3.84 10.35 3.90
C LYS A 83 -4.00 10.57 2.39
N LEU A 84 -2.95 11.03 1.71
CA LEU A 84 -2.96 11.22 0.26
C LEU A 84 -3.18 9.91 -0.50
N PHE A 85 -2.54 8.83 -0.04
CA PHE A 85 -2.71 7.51 -0.65
C PHE A 85 -4.15 6.97 -0.52
N ILE A 86 -4.73 7.06 0.69
CA ILE A 86 -6.14 6.66 0.89
C ILE A 86 -7.08 7.48 0.01
N ALA A 87 -6.89 8.80 -0.06
CA ALA A 87 -7.68 9.65 -0.94
C ALA A 87 -7.60 9.19 -2.41
N LYS A 88 -6.42 8.77 -2.86
CA LYS A 88 -6.21 8.29 -4.23
C LYS A 88 -6.88 6.95 -4.52
N ILE A 89 -6.93 6.03 -3.54
CA ILE A 89 -7.67 4.77 -3.71
C ILE A 89 -9.19 5.03 -3.75
N GLU A 90 -9.71 5.96 -2.94
CA GLU A 90 -11.13 6.32 -2.98
C GLU A 90 -11.50 7.03 -4.30
N GLU A 91 -10.64 7.91 -4.82
CA GLU A 91 -10.78 8.50 -6.17
C GLU A 91 -10.86 7.39 -7.24
N PHE A 92 -9.95 6.42 -7.17
CA PHE A 92 -9.95 5.28 -8.08
C PHE A 92 -11.26 4.49 -8.05
N LYS A 93 -11.79 4.23 -6.85
CA LYS A 93 -13.08 3.53 -6.67
C LYS A 93 -14.24 4.29 -7.32
N GLU A 94 -14.29 5.61 -7.18
CA GLU A 94 -15.32 6.43 -7.80
C GLU A 94 -15.19 6.49 -9.33
N ASP A 95 -13.98 6.57 -9.86
CA ASP A 95 -13.73 6.50 -11.31
C ASP A 95 -14.05 5.12 -11.89
N PHE A 96 -13.86 4.05 -11.10
CA PHE A 96 -14.29 2.70 -11.44
C PHE A 96 -15.82 2.60 -11.54
N ARG A 97 -16.55 3.32 -10.70
CA ARG A 97 -18.03 3.42 -10.77
C ARG A 97 -18.51 4.16 -12.03
N LYS A 98 -17.71 5.09 -12.56
CA LYS A 98 -18.04 5.89 -13.77
C LYS A 98 -17.65 5.24 -15.11
N ASN A 99 -17.12 4.01 -15.10
CA ASN A 99 -16.90 3.16 -16.29
C ASN A 99 -15.78 3.58 -17.27
N HIS A 100 -14.74 4.28 -16.79
CA HIS A 100 -13.57 4.67 -17.62
C HIS A 100 -12.44 3.62 -17.66
N PHE A 101 -12.63 2.53 -18.40
CA PHE A 101 -11.76 1.33 -18.36
C PHE A 101 -10.24 1.56 -18.54
N MET A 102 -9.81 2.42 -19.48
CA MET A 102 -8.37 2.70 -19.72
C MET A 102 -7.72 3.49 -18.58
N LEU A 103 -8.47 4.35 -17.89
CA LEU A 103 -7.97 5.10 -16.74
C LEU A 103 -7.69 4.16 -15.54
N HIS A 104 -8.34 3.01 -15.50
CA HIS A 104 -8.22 2.09 -14.38
C HIS A 104 -6.85 1.41 -14.33
N PHE A 105 -6.29 0.97 -15.46
CA PHE A 105 -5.00 0.27 -15.48
C PHE A 105 -3.85 1.16 -15.01
N ASN A 106 -3.83 2.40 -15.49
CA ASN A 106 -2.83 3.39 -15.08
C ASN A 106 -2.90 3.65 -13.57
N MET A 107 -4.12 3.64 -13.00
CA MET A 107 -4.30 3.82 -11.57
C MET A 107 -3.80 2.61 -10.77
N ALA A 108 -4.10 1.37 -11.19
CA ALA A 108 -3.60 0.18 -10.52
C ALA A 108 -2.06 0.14 -10.52
N ILE A 109 -1.42 0.53 -11.62
CA ILE A 109 0.04 0.67 -11.71
C ILE A 109 0.52 1.79 -10.78
N PHE A 110 -0.12 2.96 -10.79
CA PHE A 110 0.20 4.07 -9.91
C PHE A 110 0.17 3.65 -8.43
N LEU A 111 -0.91 3.01 -7.96
CA LEU A 111 -1.06 2.58 -6.57
C LEU A 111 0.06 1.62 -6.15
N LYS A 112 0.44 0.72 -7.07
CA LYS A 112 1.51 -0.24 -6.86
C LYS A 112 2.90 0.41 -6.82
N THR A 113 3.17 1.36 -7.71
CA THR A 113 4.39 2.17 -7.69
C THR A 113 4.47 3.03 -6.44
N TRP A 114 3.35 3.62 -6.01
CA TRP A 114 3.29 4.42 -4.79
C TRP A 114 3.71 3.60 -3.57
N ILE A 115 3.12 2.41 -3.37
CA ILE A 115 3.49 1.52 -2.26
C ILE A 115 4.98 1.15 -2.29
N SER A 116 5.52 0.77 -3.47
CA SER A 116 6.94 0.44 -3.62
C SER A 116 7.83 1.60 -3.16
N ASN A 117 7.56 2.80 -3.68
CA ASN A 117 8.37 3.99 -3.39
C ASN A 117 8.20 4.45 -1.94
N HIS A 118 7.00 4.38 -1.38
CA HIS A 118 6.72 4.73 0.01
C HIS A 118 7.56 3.87 0.96
N ILE A 119 7.56 2.55 0.74
CA ILE A 119 8.37 1.63 1.52
C ILE A 119 9.87 1.93 1.37
N GLU A 120 10.32 2.15 0.14
CA GLU A 120 11.73 2.37 -0.17
C GLU A 120 12.28 3.67 0.41
N VAL A 121 11.47 4.73 0.48
CA VAL A 121 11.91 6.09 0.81
C VAL A 121 11.55 6.51 2.22
N LEU A 122 10.38 6.10 2.72
CA LEU A 122 9.89 6.53 4.03
C LEU A 122 9.91 5.41 5.05
N ASP A 123 9.29 4.26 4.75
CA ASP A 123 9.16 3.20 5.77
C ASP A 123 10.52 2.65 6.18
N LYS A 124 11.45 2.54 5.23
CA LYS A 124 12.82 2.13 5.54
C LYS A 124 13.53 3.06 6.52
N LYS A 125 13.17 4.34 6.61
CA LYS A 125 13.82 5.28 7.54
C LYS A 125 13.53 4.95 9.00
N TYR A 126 12.35 4.43 9.32
CA TYR A 126 12.04 4.06 10.71
C TYR A 126 12.74 2.78 11.15
N SER A 127 13.31 1.99 10.23
CA SER A 127 13.87 0.65 10.52
C SER A 127 14.89 0.70 11.66
N GLN A 128 15.96 1.52 11.50
CA GLN A 128 17.01 1.61 12.50
C GLN A 128 16.47 2.18 13.82
N PHE A 129 15.62 3.21 13.73
CA PHE A 129 15.01 3.85 14.89
C PHE A 129 14.23 2.85 15.77
N LEU A 130 13.44 1.98 15.15
CA LEU A 130 12.65 0.95 15.82
C LEU A 130 13.53 -0.23 16.30
N ASN A 131 14.49 -0.66 15.49
CA ASN A 131 15.42 -1.73 15.86
C ASN A 131 16.28 -1.36 17.07
N ASP A 132 16.75 -0.11 17.17
CA ASP A 132 17.46 0.41 18.35
C ASP A 132 16.62 0.36 19.64
N ARG A 133 15.29 0.23 19.49
CA ARG A 133 14.31 0.11 20.59
C ARG A 133 13.78 -1.32 20.75
N GLY A 134 14.42 -2.30 20.10
CA GLY A 134 14.09 -3.72 20.24
C GLY A 134 12.84 -4.16 19.47
N VAL A 135 12.39 -3.38 18.49
CA VAL A 135 11.28 -3.74 17.61
C VAL A 135 11.86 -4.29 16.30
N PHE A 136 11.55 -5.54 15.96
CA PHE A 136 12.06 -6.27 14.78
C PHE A 136 10.95 -6.93 13.97
#